data_AF-A0A1F7XSK0-F1
#
_entry.id   AF-A0A1F7XSK0-F1
#
_cell.length_a   1.000
_cell.length_b   1.000
_cell.length_c   1.000
_cell.angle_alpha   90.00
_cell.angle_beta   90.00
_cell.angle_gamma   90.00
#
_symmetry.space_group_name_H-M   'P 1'
#
loop_
_entity.id
_entity.type
_entity.pdbx_description
1 polymer ?
#
loop_
_entity_poly.entity_id
_entity_poly.type
_entity_poly.pdbx_seq_one_letter_code
_entity_poly.pdbx_strand_id
1 'polypeptide(L)'
;MANSIIDHEIQRQILHKSRFIKSGAKYSQLKIENVENDLFNYHLQQLVKKDLLKKSGTVYLLTSEGKAIVTNIDEEDLKNPPNFKVSVYMCLLDKNKVLLYERRKHPQYGYVGFPSGKIRFGENLLDTAKRELFEETGLKADFKLIGNIRQIRKNKSEEILEDGLFYICFSDSFNGNFESQGKEGRFFWQELDDINSIKKLFKPSVGIITGELRKRINGEAGFDTQFIYELEPGFEEY
;
A
#
# COMPACT_ATOMS: atom_id res chain seq x y z
N MET A 1 -25.61 8.04 8.67
CA MET A 1 -25.11 8.24 7.29
C MET A 1 -23.68 8.72 7.41
N ALA A 2 -22.70 7.93 6.95
CA ALA A 2 -21.31 8.38 6.96
C ALA A 2 -21.19 9.53 5.96
N ASN A 3 -20.82 10.73 6.42
CA ASN A 3 -20.48 11.83 5.52
C ASN A 3 -19.22 11.41 4.76
N SER A 4 -19.33 11.12 3.47
CA SER A 4 -18.13 10.91 2.66
C SER A 4 -17.38 12.24 2.55
N ILE A 5 -16.06 12.18 2.77
CA ILE A 5 -15.21 13.38 2.75
C ILE A 5 -15.09 13.92 1.30
N ILE A 6 -15.29 13.05 0.28
CA ILE A 6 -15.14 13.34 -1.16
C ILE A 6 -16.27 12.70 -2.00
N ASP A 7 -17.41 13.37 -2.07
CA ASP A 7 -18.58 12.86 -2.80
C ASP A 7 -18.43 12.89 -4.34
N HIS A 8 -17.54 13.73 -4.88
CA HIS A 8 -17.49 14.00 -6.33
C HIS A 8 -16.38 13.25 -7.08
N GLU A 9 -16.71 12.63 -8.21
CA GLU A 9 -15.80 11.81 -9.01
C GLU A 9 -14.57 12.56 -9.53
N ILE A 10 -14.74 13.80 -9.98
CA ILE A 10 -13.62 14.65 -10.40
C ILE A 10 -12.60 14.84 -9.26
N GLN A 11 -13.07 15.09 -8.04
CA GLN A 11 -12.18 15.25 -6.88
C GLN A 11 -11.42 13.95 -6.59
N ARG A 12 -12.10 12.81 -6.73
CA ARG A 12 -11.52 11.49 -6.56
C ARG A 12 -10.39 11.23 -7.54
N GLN A 13 -10.64 11.46 -8.81
CA GLN A 13 -9.65 11.28 -9.87
C GLN A 13 -8.46 12.25 -9.71
N ILE A 14 -8.69 13.50 -9.31
CA ILE A 14 -7.60 14.45 -9.01
C ILE A 14 -6.70 13.92 -7.88
N LEU A 15 -7.29 13.48 -6.76
CA LEU A 15 -6.53 12.93 -5.63
C LEU A 15 -5.81 11.64 -6.03
N HIS A 16 -6.47 10.76 -6.79
CA HIS A 16 -5.88 9.54 -7.32
C HIS A 16 -4.67 9.83 -8.20
N LYS A 17 -4.75 10.78 -9.15
CA LYS A 17 -3.58 11.18 -9.96
C LYS A 17 -2.47 11.82 -9.12
N SER A 18 -2.85 12.66 -8.15
CA SER A 18 -1.90 13.37 -7.28
C SER A 18 -1.00 12.42 -6.48
N ARG A 19 -1.50 11.24 -6.10
CA ARG A 19 -0.75 10.27 -5.28
C ARG A 19 0.53 9.78 -5.97
N PHE A 20 0.59 9.76 -7.29
CA PHE A 20 1.74 9.22 -8.04
C PHE A 20 2.86 10.25 -8.26
N ILE A 21 2.63 11.54 -7.94
CA ILE A 21 3.54 12.63 -8.29
C ILE A 21 4.21 13.20 -7.03
N LYS A 22 5.39 12.68 -6.72
CA LYS A 22 6.15 13.00 -5.49
C LYS A 22 6.43 14.50 -5.29
N SER A 23 6.79 15.21 -6.36
CA SER A 23 7.18 16.63 -6.32
C SER A 23 6.01 17.61 -6.38
N GLY A 24 4.77 17.11 -6.34
CA GLY A 24 3.58 17.88 -6.64
C GLY A 24 3.24 17.87 -8.13
N ALA A 25 1.95 17.85 -8.41
CA ALA A 25 1.40 17.69 -9.75
C ALA A 25 1.14 19.05 -10.41
N LYS A 26 1.55 19.21 -11.67
CA LYS A 26 1.11 20.34 -12.50
C LYS A 26 -0.37 20.18 -12.86
N TYR A 27 -1.02 21.30 -13.17
CA TYR A 27 -2.42 21.32 -13.64
C TYR A 27 -2.67 20.31 -14.78
N SER A 28 -1.80 20.31 -15.80
CA SER A 28 -1.92 19.42 -16.96
C SER A 28 -1.82 17.94 -16.60
N GLN A 29 -1.08 17.58 -15.55
CA GLN A 29 -0.97 16.20 -15.09
C GLN A 29 -2.21 15.74 -14.31
N LEU A 30 -2.93 16.67 -13.69
CA LEU A 30 -4.16 16.39 -12.94
C LEU A 30 -5.40 16.43 -13.82
N LYS A 31 -5.34 17.07 -14.99
CA LYS A 31 -6.49 17.24 -15.88
C LYS A 31 -7.10 15.88 -16.24
N ILE A 32 -8.42 15.83 -16.23
CA ILE A 32 -9.22 14.67 -16.59
C ILE A 32 -9.75 14.89 -18.00
N GLU A 33 -9.65 13.86 -18.85
CA GLU A 33 -10.20 13.87 -20.20
C GLU A 33 -11.72 13.99 -20.16
N ASN A 34 -12.31 14.70 -21.12
CA ASN A 34 -13.75 14.91 -21.23
C ASN A 34 -14.41 15.67 -20.06
N VAL A 35 -13.63 16.38 -19.23
CA VAL A 35 -14.15 17.29 -18.19
C VAL A 35 -13.88 18.74 -18.56
N GLU A 36 -14.91 19.58 -18.56
CA GLU A 36 -14.77 21.02 -18.84
C GLU A 36 -13.79 21.72 -17.88
N ASN A 37 -13.13 22.78 -18.35
CA ASN A 37 -12.11 23.48 -17.57
C ASN A 37 -12.68 24.13 -16.31
N ASP A 38 -13.84 24.77 -16.40
CA ASP A 38 -14.42 25.47 -15.26
C ASP A 38 -14.91 24.49 -14.19
N LEU A 39 -15.53 23.39 -14.60
CA LEU A 39 -15.94 22.32 -13.69
C LEU A 39 -14.72 21.66 -13.01
N PHE A 40 -13.66 21.37 -13.77
CA PHE A 40 -12.42 20.84 -13.20
C PHE A 40 -11.78 21.83 -12.21
N ASN A 41 -11.68 23.10 -12.60
CA ASN A 41 -11.11 24.16 -11.78
C ASN A 41 -11.89 24.31 -10.47
N TYR A 42 -13.22 24.28 -10.54
CA TYR A 42 -14.08 24.30 -9.36
C TYR A 42 -13.69 23.19 -8.38
N HIS A 43 -13.66 21.93 -8.82
CA HIS A 43 -13.34 20.80 -7.95
C HIS A 43 -11.90 20.83 -7.43
N LEU A 44 -10.93 21.25 -8.25
CA LEU A 44 -9.54 21.43 -7.81
C LEU A 44 -9.43 22.47 -6.70
N GLN A 45 -10.11 23.61 -6.83
CA GLN A 45 -10.12 24.64 -5.79
C GLN A 45 -10.85 24.19 -4.52
N GLN A 46 -11.90 23.37 -4.64
CA GLN A 46 -12.56 22.77 -3.47
C GLN A 46 -11.61 21.85 -2.69
N LEU A 47 -10.79 21.05 -3.37
CA LEU A 47 -9.76 20.23 -2.72
C LEU A 47 -8.70 21.07 -1.99
N VAL A 48 -8.36 22.24 -2.54
CA VAL A 48 -7.46 23.19 -1.87
C VAL A 48 -8.12 23.82 -0.65
N LYS A 49 -9.40 24.22 -0.76
CA LYS A 49 -10.17 24.77 0.37
C LYS A 49 -10.35 23.77 1.51
N LYS A 50 -10.48 22.47 1.21
CA LYS A 50 -10.56 21.38 2.19
C LYS A 50 -9.19 20.99 2.79
N ASP A 51 -8.13 21.71 2.48
CA ASP A 51 -6.74 21.40 2.88
C ASP A 51 -6.27 19.99 2.50
N LEU A 52 -6.77 19.45 1.37
CA LEU A 52 -6.33 18.15 0.85
C LEU A 52 -5.21 18.29 -0.18
N LEU A 53 -5.22 19.43 -0.88
CA LEU A 53 -4.16 19.85 -1.77
C LEU A 53 -3.66 21.24 -1.36
N LYS A 54 -2.35 21.45 -1.43
CA LYS A 54 -1.73 22.76 -1.26
C LYS A 54 -1.13 23.20 -2.58
N LYS A 55 -1.53 24.37 -3.08
CA LYS A 55 -0.89 25.01 -4.23
C LYS A 55 0.45 25.62 -3.80
N SER A 56 1.52 25.26 -4.49
CA SER A 56 2.86 25.84 -4.31
C SER A 56 3.44 26.18 -5.67
N GLY A 57 3.48 27.47 -6.01
CA GLY A 57 3.84 27.93 -7.35
C GLY A 57 2.92 27.33 -8.42
N THR A 58 3.50 26.52 -9.31
CA THR A 58 2.81 25.88 -10.44
C THR A 58 2.32 24.45 -10.16
N VAL A 59 2.55 23.93 -8.96
CA VAL A 59 2.20 22.54 -8.59
C VAL A 59 1.21 22.49 -7.43
N TYR A 60 0.51 21.36 -7.34
CA TYR A 60 -0.40 20.99 -6.27
C TYR A 60 0.18 19.79 -5.52
N LEU A 61 0.36 19.92 -4.20
CA LEU A 61 0.92 18.89 -3.33
C LEU A 61 -0.16 18.30 -2.43
N LEU A 62 -0.15 16.98 -2.22
CA LEU A 62 -0.96 16.37 -1.15
C LEU A 62 -0.46 16.85 0.22
N THR A 63 -1.38 17.38 1.01
CA THR A 63 -1.16 17.72 2.42
C THR A 63 -1.09 16.45 3.27
N SER A 64 -0.91 16.58 4.59
CA SER A 64 -1.01 15.43 5.50
C SER A 64 -2.41 14.80 5.46
N GLU A 65 -3.45 15.63 5.44
CA GLU A 65 -4.84 15.18 5.34
C GLU A 65 -5.15 14.55 3.99
N GLY A 66 -4.69 15.18 2.90
CA GLY A 66 -4.80 14.61 1.55
C GLY A 66 -4.11 13.25 1.46
N LYS A 67 -2.95 13.08 2.10
CA LYS A 67 -2.25 11.78 2.19
C LYS A 67 -3.05 10.76 2.97
N ALA A 68 -3.65 11.13 4.11
CA ALA A 68 -4.52 10.26 4.89
C ALA A 68 -5.67 9.75 4.03
N ILE A 69 -6.35 10.63 3.31
CA ILE A 69 -7.44 10.25 2.40
C ILE A 69 -6.96 9.31 1.29
N VAL A 70 -5.83 9.56 0.63
CA VAL A 70 -5.38 8.66 -0.47
C VAL A 70 -4.69 7.38 0.01
N THR A 71 -4.57 7.18 1.33
CA THR A 71 -3.81 6.07 1.92
C THR A 71 -4.36 4.71 1.51
N ASN A 72 -5.67 4.53 1.56
CA ASN A 72 -6.30 3.21 1.46
C ASN A 72 -7.46 3.15 0.47
N ILE A 73 -7.49 4.06 -0.50
CA ILE A 73 -8.70 4.27 -1.28
C ILE A 73 -8.42 4.08 -2.78
N ASP A 74 -9.05 3.06 -3.35
CA ASP A 74 -9.18 2.90 -4.81
C ASP A 74 -10.27 3.84 -5.33
N GLU A 75 -10.38 4.07 -6.64
CA GLU A 75 -11.33 5.06 -7.20
C GLU A 75 -12.78 4.82 -6.74
N GLU A 76 -13.17 3.57 -6.47
CA GLU A 76 -14.48 3.16 -5.96
C GLU A 76 -14.67 3.40 -4.44
N ASP A 77 -13.60 3.26 -3.65
CA ASP A 77 -13.64 3.33 -2.17
C ASP A 77 -13.77 4.78 -1.66
N LEU A 78 -13.53 5.79 -2.50
CA LEU A 78 -13.60 7.20 -2.09
C LEU A 78 -15.03 7.66 -1.73
N LYS A 79 -16.02 6.79 -1.95
CA LYS A 79 -17.41 6.97 -1.46
C LYS A 79 -17.58 6.65 0.03
N ASN A 80 -16.71 5.84 0.63
CA ASN A 80 -16.76 5.47 2.05
C ASN A 80 -15.34 5.18 2.54
N PRO A 81 -14.73 6.01 3.41
CA PRO A 81 -13.38 5.75 3.87
C PRO A 81 -13.34 4.39 4.59
N PRO A 82 -12.44 3.46 4.23
CA PRO A 82 -12.13 2.38 5.13
C PRO A 82 -11.25 2.96 6.24
N ASN A 83 -11.82 3.09 7.43
CA ASN A 83 -10.99 3.15 8.64
C ASN A 83 -10.44 1.77 8.98
N PHE A 84 -10.93 0.68 8.36
CA PHE A 84 -10.44 -0.68 8.52
C PHE A 84 -10.22 -1.36 7.15
N LYS A 85 -9.04 -1.94 6.92
CA LYS A 85 -8.71 -2.69 5.70
C LYS A 85 -8.28 -4.11 6.00
N VAL A 86 -8.61 -5.03 5.08
CA VAL A 86 -8.14 -6.40 5.12
C VAL A 86 -7.35 -6.67 3.84
N SER A 87 -6.11 -7.14 3.98
CA SER A 87 -5.19 -7.33 2.87
C SER A 87 -4.32 -8.55 3.08
N VAL A 88 -3.64 -8.99 2.03
CA VAL A 88 -2.62 -10.04 2.09
C VAL A 88 -1.24 -9.43 1.85
N TYR A 89 -0.23 -9.90 2.57
CA TYR A 89 1.18 -9.77 2.20
C TYR A 89 1.65 -11.07 1.53
N MET A 90 2.32 -10.93 0.40
CA MET A 90 2.84 -12.04 -0.39
C MET A 90 4.35 -12.18 -0.15
N CYS A 91 4.72 -13.19 0.63
CA CYS A 91 6.09 -13.51 0.99
C CYS A 91 6.61 -14.61 0.07
N LEU A 92 7.21 -14.24 -1.05
CA LEU A 92 7.92 -15.18 -1.92
C LEU A 92 9.37 -15.30 -1.47
N LEU A 93 9.84 -16.53 -1.33
CA LEU A 93 11.23 -16.87 -1.03
C LEU A 93 11.86 -17.56 -2.25
N ASP A 94 12.98 -17.04 -2.73
CA ASP A 94 13.88 -17.72 -3.67
C ASP A 94 15.23 -17.90 -2.98
N LYS A 95 15.49 -19.13 -2.51
CA LYS A 95 16.66 -19.47 -1.68
C LYS A 95 16.71 -18.60 -0.42
N ASN A 96 17.63 -17.63 -0.35
CA ASN A 96 17.77 -16.70 0.78
C ASN A 96 17.26 -15.28 0.45
N LYS A 97 16.59 -15.11 -0.70
CA LYS A 97 16.06 -13.82 -1.15
C LYS A 97 14.56 -13.78 -1.02
N VAL A 98 14.03 -12.65 -0.56
CA VAL A 98 12.60 -12.39 -0.56
C VAL A 98 12.22 -11.36 -1.62
N LEU A 99 11.03 -11.51 -2.19
CA LEU A 99 10.47 -10.52 -3.08
C LEU A 99 9.94 -9.33 -2.28
N LEU A 100 10.45 -8.14 -2.57
CA LEU A 100 9.99 -6.87 -2.00
C LEU A 100 9.55 -5.92 -3.12
N TYR A 101 8.79 -4.90 -2.75
CA TYR A 101 8.44 -3.80 -3.64
C TYR A 101 8.80 -2.44 -3.03
N GLU A 102 9.34 -1.54 -3.84
CA GLU A 102 9.50 -0.13 -3.52
C GLU A 102 8.30 0.64 -4.04
N ARG A 103 7.56 1.27 -3.11
CA ARG A 103 6.34 2.00 -3.41
C ARG A 103 6.61 3.28 -4.19
N ARG A 104 5.93 3.48 -5.32
CA ARG A 104 6.04 4.68 -6.19
C ARG A 104 4.81 5.58 -6.15
N LYS A 105 4.10 5.57 -5.02
CA LYS A 105 2.93 6.41 -4.77
C LYS A 105 2.87 6.87 -3.32
N HIS A 106 2.17 7.97 -3.08
CA HIS A 106 1.83 8.44 -1.75
C HIS A 106 0.65 7.66 -1.15
N PRO A 107 0.58 7.59 0.19
CA PRO A 107 1.62 7.98 1.15
C PRO A 107 2.86 7.06 1.06
N GLN A 108 3.95 7.43 1.76
CA GLN A 108 5.14 6.60 1.92
C GLN A 108 5.87 6.26 0.61
N TYR A 109 6.00 7.27 -0.26
CA TYR A 109 6.76 7.14 -1.51
C TYR A 109 8.22 6.76 -1.21
N GLY A 110 8.67 5.68 -1.85
CA GLY A 110 9.99 5.09 -1.73
C GLY A 110 10.16 4.17 -0.52
N TYR A 111 9.08 3.85 0.22
CA TYR A 111 9.13 2.82 1.25
C TYR A 111 9.07 1.43 0.63
N VAL A 112 9.74 0.51 1.30
CA VAL A 112 9.90 -0.88 0.89
C VAL A 112 9.17 -1.79 1.85
N GLY A 113 8.46 -2.78 1.30
CA GLY A 113 7.93 -3.91 2.05
C GLY A 113 7.54 -5.07 1.15
N PHE A 114 6.77 -6.00 1.70
CA PHE A 114 6.25 -7.13 0.94
C PHE A 114 5.17 -6.66 -0.04
N PRO A 115 5.12 -7.24 -1.26
CA PRO A 115 3.98 -7.10 -2.16
C PRO A 115 2.67 -7.35 -1.41
N SER A 116 1.64 -6.56 -1.69
CA SER A 116 0.40 -6.60 -0.93
C SER A 116 -0.81 -6.25 -1.76
N GLY A 117 -1.96 -6.86 -1.48
CA GLY A 117 -3.21 -6.47 -2.10
C GLY A 117 -4.43 -6.65 -1.21
N LYS A 118 -5.49 -5.91 -1.51
CA LYS A 118 -6.75 -5.97 -0.76
C LYS A 118 -7.54 -7.20 -1.16
N ILE A 119 -8.19 -7.82 -0.18
CA ILE A 119 -9.14 -8.90 -0.45
C ILE A 119 -10.41 -8.28 -1.03
N ARG A 120 -10.82 -8.73 -2.23
CA ARG A 120 -12.08 -8.29 -2.84
C ARG A 120 -13.26 -8.95 -2.15
N PHE A 121 -14.42 -8.30 -2.18
CA PHE A 121 -15.64 -8.87 -1.59
C PHE A 121 -15.96 -10.23 -2.22
N GLY A 122 -16.09 -11.27 -1.39
CA GLY A 122 -16.34 -12.64 -1.82
C GLY A 122 -15.12 -13.41 -2.34
N GLU A 123 -13.93 -12.81 -2.36
CA GLU A 123 -12.70 -13.45 -2.81
C GLU A 123 -12.03 -14.25 -1.66
N ASN A 124 -11.53 -15.45 -1.96
CA ASN A 124 -10.73 -16.20 -0.99
C ASN A 124 -9.38 -15.50 -0.76
N LEU A 125 -8.90 -15.57 0.47
CA LEU A 125 -7.62 -14.98 0.88
C LEU A 125 -6.43 -15.48 0.05
N LEU A 126 -6.30 -16.79 -0.21
CA LEU A 126 -5.18 -17.32 -0.99
C LEU A 126 -5.33 -17.02 -2.49
N ASP A 127 -6.56 -16.95 -2.98
CA ASP A 127 -6.84 -16.53 -4.36
C ASP A 127 -6.51 -15.04 -4.56
N THR A 128 -6.74 -14.20 -3.54
CA THR A 128 -6.29 -12.81 -3.53
C THR A 128 -4.77 -12.73 -3.70
N ALA A 129 -4.00 -13.49 -2.92
CA ALA A 129 -2.55 -13.51 -3.04
C ALA A 129 -2.07 -13.98 -4.42
N LYS A 130 -2.73 -14.99 -5.01
CA LYS A 130 -2.44 -15.47 -6.37
C LYS A 130 -2.70 -14.41 -7.43
N ARG A 131 -3.86 -13.74 -7.35
CA ARG A 131 -4.27 -12.71 -8.29
C ARG A 131 -3.35 -11.50 -8.24
N GLU A 132 -3.12 -10.96 -7.05
CA GLU A 132 -2.29 -9.76 -6.86
C GLU A 132 -0.85 -10.02 -7.30
N LEU A 133 -0.27 -11.18 -6.96
CA LEU A 133 1.08 -11.54 -7.41
C LEU A 133 1.17 -11.51 -8.94
N PHE A 134 0.20 -12.12 -9.61
CA PHE A 134 0.19 -12.20 -11.07
C PHE A 134 -0.03 -10.83 -11.72
N GLU A 135 -1.00 -10.04 -11.23
CA GLU A 135 -1.30 -8.69 -11.72
C GLU A 135 -0.10 -7.74 -11.58
N GLU A 136 0.67 -7.84 -10.48
CA GLU A 136 1.78 -6.91 -10.21
C GLU A 136 3.12 -7.34 -10.79
N THR A 137 3.37 -8.64 -10.93
CA THR A 137 4.72 -9.18 -11.18
C THR A 137 4.80 -10.23 -12.29
N GLY A 138 3.67 -10.68 -12.84
CA GLY A 138 3.62 -11.78 -13.81
C GLY A 138 3.96 -13.17 -13.25
N LEU A 139 4.26 -13.26 -11.94
CA LEU A 139 4.56 -14.51 -11.25
C LEU A 139 3.29 -15.24 -10.79
N LYS A 140 3.39 -16.57 -10.69
CA LYS A 140 2.36 -17.45 -10.15
C LYS A 140 2.96 -18.31 -9.07
N ALA A 141 2.27 -18.44 -7.94
CA ALA A 141 2.70 -19.24 -6.81
C ALA A 141 1.48 -19.85 -6.10
N ASP A 142 1.67 -21.00 -5.46
CA ASP A 142 0.71 -21.53 -4.49
C ASP A 142 1.16 -21.11 -3.09
N PHE A 143 0.22 -20.51 -2.35
CA PHE A 143 0.50 -19.92 -1.05
C PHE A 143 -0.01 -20.75 0.11
N LYS A 144 0.67 -20.63 1.25
CA LYS A 144 0.20 -21.07 2.57
C LYS A 144 0.02 -19.85 3.47
N LEU A 145 -0.98 -19.87 4.32
CA LEU A 145 -1.17 -18.84 5.35
C LEU A 145 -0.26 -19.15 6.56
N ILE A 146 0.66 -18.25 6.88
CA ILE A 146 1.64 -18.44 7.97
C ILE A 146 1.44 -17.49 9.16
N GLY A 147 0.44 -16.60 9.09
CA GLY A 147 0.11 -15.70 10.19
C GLY A 147 -0.65 -14.46 9.77
N ASN A 148 -0.85 -13.54 10.71
CA ASN A 148 -1.41 -12.23 10.44
C ASN A 148 -0.79 -11.15 11.33
N ILE A 149 -0.84 -9.92 10.83
CA ILE A 149 -0.44 -8.72 11.56
C ILE A 149 -1.58 -7.71 11.45
N ARG A 150 -2.09 -7.23 12.58
CA ARG A 150 -2.93 -6.03 12.62
C ARG A 150 -2.05 -4.83 12.92
N GLN A 151 -2.20 -3.74 12.18
CA GLN A 151 -1.43 -2.52 12.36
C GLN A 151 -2.37 -1.31 12.38
N ILE A 152 -2.35 -0.58 13.49
CA ILE A 152 -3.09 0.67 13.67
C ILE A 152 -2.09 1.82 13.61
N ARG A 153 -2.26 2.72 12.65
CA ARG A 153 -1.38 3.87 12.45
C ARG A 153 -2.09 5.12 12.88
N LYS A 154 -1.38 5.97 13.61
CA LYS A 154 -1.87 7.24 14.12
C LYS A 154 -1.01 8.40 13.61
N ASN A 155 -1.60 9.58 13.51
CA ASN A 155 -0.86 10.81 13.28
C ASN A 155 -0.30 11.38 14.60
N LYS A 156 0.40 12.53 14.53
CA LYS A 156 0.95 13.21 15.72
C LYS A 156 -0.12 13.69 16.72
N SER A 157 -1.37 13.78 16.28
CA SER A 157 -2.52 14.18 17.09
C SER A 157 -3.27 12.97 17.66
N GLU A 158 -2.70 11.76 17.58
CA GLU A 158 -3.32 10.49 18.00
C GLU A 158 -4.55 10.05 17.19
N GLU A 159 -4.83 10.71 16.06
CA GLU A 159 -5.94 10.32 15.19
C GLU A 159 -5.54 9.11 14.34
N ILE A 160 -6.41 8.10 14.29
CA ILE A 160 -6.19 6.89 13.50
C ILE A 160 -6.22 7.25 12.01
N LEU A 161 -5.08 7.04 11.34
CA LEU A 161 -4.92 7.18 9.90
C LEU A 161 -5.21 5.88 9.15
N GLU A 162 -5.02 4.73 9.79
CA GLU A 162 -5.20 3.41 9.21
C GLU A 162 -5.38 2.36 10.30
N ASP A 163 -6.32 1.43 10.11
CA ASP A 163 -6.37 0.15 10.82
C ASP A 163 -6.36 -0.95 9.77
N GLY A 164 -5.29 -1.75 9.72
CA GLY A 164 -5.11 -2.77 8.69
C GLY A 164 -4.86 -4.14 9.29
N LEU A 165 -5.67 -5.12 8.89
CA LEU A 165 -5.40 -6.54 9.11
C LEU A 165 -4.73 -7.13 7.86
N PHE A 166 -3.50 -7.59 8.01
CA PHE A 166 -2.69 -8.17 6.94
C PHE A 166 -2.45 -9.64 7.19
N TYR A 167 -2.94 -10.49 6.29
CA TYR A 167 -2.65 -11.93 6.31
C TYR A 167 -1.34 -12.22 5.58
N ILE A 168 -0.49 -13.06 6.16
CA ILE A 168 0.85 -13.34 5.65
C ILE A 168 0.83 -14.64 4.85
N CYS A 169 0.88 -14.51 3.54
CA CYS A 169 0.85 -15.62 2.59
C CYS A 169 2.28 -15.94 2.15
N PHE A 170 2.74 -17.16 2.35
CA PHE A 170 4.09 -17.60 2.03
C PHE A 170 4.12 -18.59 0.87
N SER A 171 5.15 -18.48 0.03
CA SER A 171 5.52 -19.50 -0.94
C SER A 171 7.03 -19.49 -1.21
N ASP A 172 7.60 -20.67 -1.42
CA ASP A 172 8.97 -20.90 -1.88
C ASP A 172 9.03 -21.50 -3.30
N SER A 173 7.87 -21.58 -3.97
CA SER A 173 7.73 -22.15 -5.31
C SER A 173 6.88 -21.25 -6.18
N PHE A 174 7.46 -20.78 -7.28
CA PHE A 174 6.81 -19.89 -8.21
C PHE A 174 7.29 -20.13 -9.64
N ASN A 175 6.51 -19.68 -10.60
CA ASN A 175 6.84 -19.69 -12.03
C ASN A 175 6.31 -18.44 -12.73
N GLY A 176 6.66 -18.27 -13.99
CA GLY A 176 6.26 -17.12 -14.81
C GLY A 176 7.43 -16.23 -15.19
N ASN A 177 7.13 -15.15 -15.91
CA ASN A 177 8.10 -14.16 -16.34
C ASN A 177 8.03 -12.98 -15.37
N PHE A 178 9.11 -12.76 -14.63
CA PHE A 178 9.14 -11.71 -13.62
C PHE A 178 9.14 -10.31 -14.24
N GLU A 179 8.12 -9.52 -13.92
CA GLU A 179 8.01 -8.11 -14.27
C GLU A 179 8.37 -7.24 -13.07
N SER A 180 9.48 -6.51 -13.19
CA SER A 180 9.96 -5.64 -12.09
C SER A 180 9.21 -4.32 -11.97
N GLN A 181 8.40 -3.94 -12.96
CA GLN A 181 7.71 -2.66 -13.02
C GLN A 181 6.20 -2.89 -12.90
N GLY A 182 5.66 -2.78 -11.68
CA GLY A 182 4.23 -2.78 -11.49
C GLY A 182 3.63 -1.37 -11.53
N LYS A 183 2.31 -1.31 -11.52
CA LYS A 183 1.54 -0.05 -11.54
C LYS A 183 1.88 0.88 -10.37
N GLU A 184 2.17 0.31 -9.21
CA GLU A 184 2.25 1.06 -7.94
C GLU A 184 3.65 1.10 -7.33
N GLY A 185 4.62 0.41 -7.93
CA GLY A 185 5.94 0.24 -7.38
C GLY A 185 6.89 -0.56 -8.27
N ARG A 186 8.12 -0.68 -7.81
CA ARG A 186 9.15 -1.52 -8.44
C ARG A 186 9.41 -2.75 -7.57
N PHE A 187 9.38 -3.93 -8.16
CA PHE A 187 9.64 -5.19 -7.49
C PHE A 187 11.11 -5.60 -7.64
N PHE A 188 11.67 -6.19 -6.59
CA PHE A 188 13.06 -6.65 -6.57
C PHE A 188 13.28 -7.74 -5.51
N TRP A 189 14.26 -8.59 -5.76
CA TRP A 189 14.70 -9.62 -4.82
C TRP A 189 15.75 -9.05 -3.86
N GLN A 190 15.54 -9.25 -2.56
CA GLN A 190 16.42 -8.76 -1.49
C GLN A 190 16.92 -9.92 -0.64
N GLU A 191 18.22 -9.98 -0.37
CA GLU A 191 18.79 -10.94 0.59
C GLU A 191 18.16 -10.74 1.96
N LEU A 192 17.68 -11.82 2.56
CA LEU A 192 16.95 -11.82 3.83
C LEU A 192 17.77 -11.13 4.94
N ASP A 193 19.07 -11.38 4.96
CA ASP A 193 20.03 -10.86 5.94
C ASP A 193 20.36 -9.38 5.77
N ASP A 194 20.17 -8.84 4.58
CA ASP A 194 20.47 -7.44 4.27
C ASP A 194 19.23 -6.52 4.36
N ILE A 195 18.04 -7.05 4.67
CA ILE A 195 16.79 -6.26 4.70
C ILE A 195 16.88 -5.04 5.63
N ASN A 196 17.56 -5.19 6.78
CA ASN A 196 17.69 -4.11 7.75
C ASN A 196 18.59 -2.95 7.27
N SER A 197 19.34 -3.14 6.17
CA SER A 197 20.13 -2.06 5.54
C SER A 197 19.26 -1.09 4.74
N ILE A 198 18.02 -1.45 4.42
CA ILE A 198 17.10 -0.61 3.66
C ILE A 198 16.65 0.56 4.52
N LYS A 199 16.97 1.78 4.07
CA LYS A 199 16.69 3.02 4.82
C LYS A 199 15.20 3.29 5.03
N LYS A 200 14.37 3.06 4.01
CA LYS A 200 12.92 3.30 4.03
C LYS A 200 12.17 1.99 4.03
N LEU A 201 12.17 1.32 5.17
CA LEU A 201 11.53 0.03 5.35
C LEU A 201 10.22 0.21 6.11
N PHE A 202 9.16 -0.48 5.73
CA PHE A 202 7.93 -0.54 6.52
C PHE A 202 8.18 -1.30 7.83
N LYS A 203 8.46 -0.56 8.89
CA LYS A 203 8.68 -1.11 10.23
C LYS A 203 7.39 -1.01 11.08
N PRO A 204 7.21 -1.91 12.05
CA PRO A 204 8.03 -3.09 12.34
C PRO A 204 7.62 -4.33 11.51
N SER A 205 6.58 -4.23 10.67
CA SER A 205 5.98 -5.37 9.97
C SER A 205 6.97 -6.18 9.14
N VAL A 206 7.83 -5.54 8.34
CA VAL A 206 8.84 -6.27 7.54
C VAL A 206 9.85 -6.98 8.44
N GLY A 207 10.27 -6.35 9.55
CA GLY A 207 11.19 -6.97 10.51
C GLY A 207 10.60 -8.21 11.18
N ILE A 208 9.34 -8.13 11.60
CA ILE A 208 8.61 -9.25 12.21
C ILE A 208 8.48 -10.41 11.22
N ILE A 209 7.97 -10.14 10.02
CA ILE A 209 7.75 -11.18 9.00
C ILE A 209 9.08 -11.87 8.66
N THR A 210 10.15 -11.10 8.46
CA THR A 210 11.46 -11.69 8.11
C THR A 210 12.10 -12.46 9.27
N GLY A 211 11.85 -12.06 10.52
CA GLY A 211 12.21 -12.86 11.70
C GLY A 211 11.44 -14.19 11.74
N GLU A 212 10.13 -14.14 11.50
CA GLU A 212 9.28 -15.34 11.45
C GLU A 212 9.61 -16.27 10.28
N LEU A 213 10.05 -15.74 9.14
CA LEU A 213 10.58 -16.53 8.03
C LEU A 213 11.90 -17.22 8.42
N ARG A 214 12.83 -16.52 9.08
CA ARG A 214 14.10 -17.12 9.54
C ARG A 214 13.86 -18.31 10.47
N LYS A 215 12.99 -18.16 11.47
CA LYS A 215 12.63 -19.26 12.38
C LYS A 215 12.16 -20.49 11.61
N ARG A 216 11.33 -20.31 10.59
CA ARG A 216 10.81 -21.40 9.76
C ARG A 216 11.87 -22.03 8.87
N ILE A 217 12.73 -21.22 8.25
CA ILE A 217 13.87 -21.69 7.43
C ILE A 217 14.85 -22.49 8.29
N ASN A 218 15.10 -22.06 9.53
CA ASN A 218 15.99 -22.74 10.48
C ASN A 218 15.36 -23.98 11.15
N GLY A 219 14.07 -24.26 10.89
CA GLY A 219 13.35 -25.37 11.54
C GLY A 219 12.94 -25.10 12.99
N GLU A 220 13.04 -23.86 13.47
CA GLU A 220 12.60 -23.44 14.81
C GLU A 220 11.06 -23.32 14.89
N ALA A 221 10.36 -23.20 13.76
CA ALA A 221 8.91 -23.19 13.66
C ALA A 221 8.43 -23.86 12.36
N GLY A 222 7.24 -24.47 12.39
CA GLY A 222 6.61 -25.05 11.20
C GLY A 222 5.90 -24.00 10.32
N PHE A 223 5.80 -24.28 9.02
CA PHE A 223 5.01 -23.47 8.08
C PHE A 223 3.49 -23.68 8.21
N ASP A 224 3.08 -24.68 8.99
CA ASP A 224 1.70 -24.95 9.42
C ASP A 224 1.30 -24.16 10.69
N THR A 225 2.29 -23.66 11.43
CA THR A 225 2.07 -22.84 12.63
C THR A 225 1.90 -21.38 12.23
N GLN A 226 0.82 -20.74 12.70
CA GLN A 226 0.54 -19.34 12.43
C GLN A 226 1.04 -18.43 13.56
N PHE A 227 1.59 -17.27 13.20
CA PHE A 227 1.87 -16.20 14.16
C PHE A 227 0.80 -15.10 14.09
N ILE A 228 0.60 -14.38 15.19
CA ILE A 228 -0.35 -13.27 15.28
C ILE A 228 0.32 -12.10 15.98
N TYR A 229 0.29 -10.91 15.38
CA TYR A 229 0.76 -9.67 16.01
C TYR A 229 -0.30 -8.57 15.89
N GLU A 230 -0.38 -7.72 16.92
CA GLU A 230 -1.07 -6.44 16.88
C GLU A 230 -0.06 -5.33 17.15
N LEU A 231 -0.08 -4.28 16.32
CA LEU A 231 0.94 -3.25 16.29
C LEU A 231 0.32 -1.86 16.29
N GLU A 232 0.91 -0.97 17.09
CA GLU A 232 0.71 0.49 17.00
C GLU A 232 2.08 1.17 16.80
N PRO A 233 2.63 1.17 15.57
CA PRO A 233 3.95 1.74 15.32
C PRO A 233 4.00 3.24 15.57
N GLY A 234 5.18 3.72 15.98
CA GLY A 234 5.41 5.14 16.22
C GLY A 234 5.40 5.97 14.92
N PHE A 235 5.11 7.27 15.03
CA PHE A 235 5.01 8.17 13.87
C PHE A 235 6.28 8.18 12.96
N GLU A 236 7.45 7.88 13.52
CA GLU A 236 8.73 7.85 12.80
C GLU A 236 9.04 6.50 12.13
N GLU A 237 8.26 5.46 12.42
CA GLU A 237 8.43 4.11 11.87
C GLU A 237 7.73 3.94 10.50
N TYR A 238 7.25 5.05 9.94
CA TYR A 238 6.44 5.16 8.73
C TYR A 238 7.10 5.91 7.60
#